data_AF-A0A2E8XS34-F1
#
_entry.id   AF-A0A2E8XS34-F1
#
_cell.length_a   1.000
_cell.length_b   1.000
_cell.length_c   1.000
_cell.angle_alpha   90.00
_cell.angle_beta   90.00
_cell.angle_gamma   90.00
#
_symmetry.space_group_name_H-M   'P 1'
#
loop_
_entity.id
_entity.type
_entity.pdbx_description
1 polymer ?
#
loop_
_entity_poly.entity_id
_entity_poly.type
_entity_poly.pdbx_seq_one_letter_code
_entity_poly.pdbx_strand_id
1 'polypeptide(L)'
;MKAFRKILIWILFVWFIVSIIMTLAGTDLFFPFDLKIDESQQIYRYKTIRFAAGCLLAYAVYRYLFSFKAAPSLAIVLNFGVFYLIGGLLFGYRDNVELKDMQHLLVVAFLALMVWFELKQRTKDDAGKFRRDHF
;
A
#
# COMPACT_ATOMS: atom_id res chain seq x y z
N MET A 1 -2.39 -29.94 -4.01
CA MET A 1 -1.38 -28.86 -3.84
C MET A 1 -1.74 -27.50 -4.43
N LYS A 2 -2.25 -27.36 -5.67
CA LYS A 2 -2.68 -26.05 -6.22
C LYS A 2 -3.90 -25.47 -5.49
N ALA A 3 -4.90 -26.28 -5.19
CA ALA A 3 -6.10 -25.86 -4.44
C ALA A 3 -5.77 -25.41 -3.01
N PHE A 4 -4.97 -26.19 -2.27
CA PHE A 4 -4.53 -25.85 -0.92
C PHE A 4 -3.85 -24.47 -0.84
N ARG A 5 -2.92 -24.16 -1.76
CA ARG A 5 -2.27 -22.83 -1.81
C ARG A 5 -3.26 -21.70 -2.05
N LYS A 6 -4.25 -21.89 -2.94
CA LYS A 6 -5.30 -20.89 -3.18
C LYS A 6 -6.16 -20.66 -1.94
N ILE A 7 -6.50 -21.73 -1.21
CA ILE A 7 -7.26 -21.65 0.03
C ILE A 7 -6.49 -20.85 1.09
N LEU A 8 -5.19 -21.10 1.26
CA LEU A 8 -4.37 -20.34 2.20
C LEU A 8 -4.30 -18.84 1.86
N ILE A 9 -4.15 -18.50 0.58
CA ILE A 9 -4.16 -17.09 0.13
C ILE A 9 -5.53 -16.47 0.40
N TRP A 10 -6.61 -17.21 0.19
CA TRP A 10 -7.96 -16.73 0.44
C TRP A 10 -8.21 -16.48 1.93
N ILE A 11 -7.78 -17.40 2.80
CA ILE A 11 -7.84 -17.21 4.26
C ILE A 11 -7.06 -15.97 4.68
N LEU A 12 -5.85 -15.78 4.14
CA LEU A 12 -5.04 -14.59 4.40
C LEU A 12 -5.73 -13.30 3.94
N PHE A 13 -6.41 -13.32 2.80
CA PHE A 13 -7.16 -12.18 2.29
C PHE A 13 -8.35 -11.83 3.18
N VAL A 14 -9.15 -12.82 3.57
CA VAL A 14 -10.26 -12.63 4.52
C VAL A 14 -9.75 -12.07 5.84
N TRP A 15 -8.60 -12.57 6.31
CA TRP A 15 -7.97 -12.05 7.52
C TRP A 15 -7.63 -10.57 7.41
N PHE A 16 -6.99 -10.12 6.31
CA PHE A 16 -6.67 -8.71 6.12
C PHE A 16 -7.93 -7.83 6.13
N ILE A 17 -9.03 -8.29 5.55
CA ILE A 17 -10.31 -7.57 5.60
C ILE A 17 -10.81 -7.45 7.05
N VAL A 18 -10.82 -8.55 7.80
CA VAL A 18 -11.25 -8.56 9.20
C VAL A 18 -10.39 -7.62 10.05
N SER A 19 -9.06 -7.66 9.89
CA SER A 19 -8.16 -6.75 10.60
C SER A 19 -8.47 -5.28 10.28
N ILE A 20 -8.70 -4.91 9.02
CA ILE A 20 -9.05 -3.53 8.63
C ILE A 20 -10.36 -3.09 9.32
N ILE A 21 -11.40 -3.93 9.28
CA ILE A 21 -12.70 -3.62 9.89
C ILE A 21 -12.55 -3.44 11.41
N MET A 22 -11.85 -4.36 12.07
CA MET A 22 -11.63 -4.32 13.52
C MET A 22 -10.83 -3.08 13.92
N THR A 23 -9.77 -2.75 13.18
CA THR A 23 -8.98 -1.54 13.42
C THR A 23 -9.87 -0.31 13.28
N LEU A 24 -10.75 -0.21 12.28
CA LEU A 24 -11.68 0.91 12.11
C LEU A 24 -12.75 0.98 13.21
N ALA A 25 -13.18 -0.16 13.75
CA ALA A 25 -14.13 -0.25 14.87
C ALA A 25 -13.50 0.05 16.25
N GLY A 26 -12.18 0.28 16.31
CA GLY A 26 -11.46 0.61 17.53
C GLY A 26 -11.02 -0.58 18.36
N THR A 27 -11.03 -1.75 17.75
CA THR A 27 -10.50 -2.98 18.33
C THR A 27 -9.13 -3.30 17.72
N ASP A 28 -8.15 -3.54 18.57
CA ASP A 28 -6.80 -3.89 18.13
C ASP A 28 -6.73 -5.39 17.79
N LEU A 29 -6.87 -5.72 16.51
CA LEU A 29 -6.56 -7.06 16.01
C LEU A 29 -5.26 -7.01 15.20
N PHE A 30 -4.19 -7.56 15.76
CA PHE A 30 -2.93 -7.73 15.05
C PHE A 30 -2.66 -9.20 14.72
N PHE A 31 -2.03 -9.42 13.57
CA PHE A 31 -1.45 -10.71 13.19
C PHE A 31 -0.20 -11.01 14.05
N PRO A 32 0.04 -12.26 14.52
CA PRO A 32 -0.77 -13.44 14.26
C PRO A 32 -2.08 -13.52 15.06
N PHE A 33 -2.12 -13.32 16.38
CA PHE A 33 -3.40 -13.33 17.12
C PHE A 33 -3.23 -12.61 18.45
N ASP A 34 -3.66 -11.36 18.55
CA ASP A 34 -3.65 -10.66 19.82
C ASP A 34 -4.70 -9.55 19.85
N LEU A 35 -5.68 -9.71 20.73
CA LEU A 35 -6.78 -8.76 20.96
C LEU A 35 -6.51 -7.81 22.15
N LYS A 36 -5.48 -8.10 22.96
CA LYS A 36 -5.14 -7.34 24.16
C LYS A 36 -3.66 -7.01 24.13
N ILE A 37 -3.34 -5.99 23.36
CA ILE A 37 -1.97 -5.55 23.14
C ILE A 37 -1.71 -4.34 24.03
N ASP A 38 -0.66 -4.42 24.86
CA ASP A 38 -0.17 -3.30 25.65
C ASP A 38 0.37 -2.16 24.77
N GLU A 39 0.31 -0.90 25.24
CA GLU A 39 0.74 0.28 24.49
C GLU A 39 2.18 0.15 23.95
N SER A 40 3.08 -0.40 24.77
CA SER A 40 4.49 -0.60 24.37
C SER A 40 4.62 -1.53 23.15
N GLN A 41 3.82 -2.60 23.12
CA GLN A 41 3.78 -3.55 22.03
C GLN A 41 3.09 -2.97 20.79
N GLN A 42 2.04 -2.16 20.97
CA GLN A 42 1.39 -1.45 19.85
C GLN A 42 2.38 -0.54 19.13
N ILE A 43 3.14 0.26 19.88
CA ILE A 43 4.16 1.16 19.33
C ILE A 43 5.26 0.37 18.61
N TYR A 44 5.75 -0.72 19.22
CA TYR A 44 6.78 -1.57 18.59
C TYR A 44 6.29 -2.19 17.28
N ARG A 45 5.08 -2.76 17.26
CA ARG A 45 4.46 -3.36 16.07
C ARG A 45 4.22 -2.31 14.98
N TYR A 46 3.72 -1.14 15.35
CA TYR A 46 3.55 -0.01 14.42
C TYR A 46 4.88 0.39 13.77
N LYS A 47 5.95 0.57 14.56
CA LYS A 47 7.29 0.88 14.04
C LYS A 47 7.81 -0.21 13.10
N THR A 48 7.59 -1.47 13.45
CA THR A 48 8.01 -2.63 12.66
C THR A 48 7.28 -2.68 11.32
N ILE A 49 5.97 -2.49 11.31
CA ILE A 49 5.16 -2.47 10.07
C ILE A 49 5.57 -1.29 9.19
N ARG A 50 5.77 -0.10 9.79
CA ARG A 50 6.23 1.09 9.07
C ARG A 50 7.58 0.85 8.40
N PHE A 51 8.52 0.22 9.10
CA PHE A 51 9.83 -0.13 8.55
C PHE A 51 9.73 -1.15 7.41
N ALA A 52 9.00 -2.25 7.62
CA ALA A 52 8.81 -3.29 6.62
C ALA A 52 8.14 -2.76 5.35
N ALA A 53 7.09 -1.94 5.49
CA ALA A 53 6.43 -1.27 4.37
C ALA A 53 7.40 -0.34 3.64
N GLY A 54 8.20 0.44 4.37
CA GLY A 54 9.24 1.30 3.79
C GLY A 54 10.26 0.52 2.97
N CYS A 55 10.76 -0.61 3.48
CA CYS A 55 11.67 -1.49 2.75
C CYS A 55 11.04 -2.08 1.48
N LEU A 56 9.76 -2.51 1.55
CA LEU A 56 9.05 -3.06 0.39
C LEU A 56 8.86 -2.00 -0.70
N LEU A 57 8.53 -0.76 -0.33
CA LEU A 57 8.40 0.36 -1.27
C LEU A 57 9.75 0.73 -1.89
N ALA A 58 10.82 0.82 -1.09
CA ALA A 58 12.16 1.06 -1.58
C ALA A 58 12.59 -0.02 -2.59
N TYR A 59 12.30 -1.29 -2.29
CA TYR A 59 12.54 -2.39 -3.23
C TYR A 59 11.73 -2.26 -4.53
N ALA A 60 10.45 -1.89 -4.45
CA ALA A 60 9.61 -1.68 -5.62
C ALA A 60 10.13 -0.54 -6.51
N VAL A 61 10.57 0.57 -5.92
CA VAL A 61 11.18 1.70 -6.63
C VAL A 61 12.54 1.31 -7.22
N TYR A 62 13.40 0.62 -6.46
CA TYR A 62 14.67 0.08 -6.97
C TYR A 62 14.45 -0.80 -8.19
N ARG A 63 13.49 -1.73 -8.10
CA ARG A 63 13.13 -2.60 -9.23
C ARG A 63 12.65 -1.81 -10.44
N TYR A 64 11.91 -0.72 -10.23
CA TYR A 64 11.51 0.17 -11.31
C TYR A 64 12.69 0.88 -11.98
N LEU A 65 13.61 1.45 -11.19
CA LEU A 65 14.73 2.25 -11.69
C LEU A 65 15.78 1.41 -12.44
N PHE A 66 16.09 0.21 -11.94
CA PHE A 66 17.21 -0.60 -12.44
C PHE A 66 16.78 -1.80 -13.31
N SER A 67 15.46 -2.08 -13.40
CA SER A 67 14.92 -3.12 -14.27
C SER A 67 13.95 -2.48 -15.27
N PHE A 68 14.42 -2.28 -16.51
CA PHE A 68 13.82 -1.49 -17.61
C PHE A 68 12.36 -1.83 -18.03
N LYS A 69 11.61 -2.67 -17.30
CA LYS A 69 10.24 -3.12 -17.64
C LYS A 69 9.28 -3.31 -16.46
N ALA A 70 9.57 -2.81 -15.25
CA ALA A 70 8.74 -3.12 -14.09
C ALA A 70 7.63 -2.07 -13.82
N ALA A 71 6.79 -1.74 -14.81
CA ALA A 71 5.55 -0.98 -14.58
C ALA A 71 4.68 -1.56 -13.44
N PRO A 72 4.61 -2.91 -13.24
CA PRO A 72 3.91 -3.48 -12.09
C PRO A 72 4.49 -3.08 -10.72
N SER A 73 5.79 -2.77 -10.62
CA SER A 73 6.40 -2.36 -9.36
C SER A 73 5.99 -0.95 -8.96
N LEU A 74 5.88 -0.05 -9.94
CA LEU A 74 5.43 1.30 -9.70
C LEU A 74 3.91 1.34 -9.38
N ALA A 75 3.13 0.38 -9.88
CA ALA A 75 1.73 0.19 -9.49
C ALA A 75 1.56 -0.19 -8.01
N ILE A 76 2.49 -0.96 -7.41
CA ILE A 76 2.46 -1.26 -5.96
C ILE A 76 2.63 0.04 -5.16
N VAL A 77 3.58 0.89 -5.56
CA VAL A 77 3.82 2.19 -4.94
C VAL A 77 2.61 3.10 -5.05
N LEU A 78 1.95 3.13 -6.21
CA LEU A 78 0.71 3.89 -6.42
C LEU A 78 -0.41 3.41 -5.48
N ASN A 79 -0.67 2.10 -5.46
CA ASN A 79 -1.73 1.54 -4.62
C ASN A 79 -1.45 1.79 -3.14
N PHE A 80 -0.21 1.68 -2.69
CA PHE A 80 0.17 2.07 -1.33
C PHE A 80 -0.16 3.54 -1.07
N GLY A 81 0.19 4.46 -1.98
CA GLY A 81 -0.15 5.88 -1.85
C GLY A 81 -1.66 6.12 -1.75
N VAL A 82 -2.46 5.48 -2.59
CA VAL A 82 -3.93 5.57 -2.55
C VAL A 82 -4.49 5.06 -1.22
N PHE A 83 -4.05 3.88 -0.76
CA PHE A 83 -4.50 3.34 0.53
C PHE A 83 -4.04 4.18 1.72
N TYR A 84 -2.85 4.78 1.65
CA TYR A 84 -2.36 5.70 2.66
C TYR A 84 -3.25 6.95 2.75
N LEU A 85 -3.67 7.52 1.62
CA LEU A 85 -4.59 8.67 1.59
C LEU A 85 -5.96 8.29 2.16
N ILE A 86 -6.54 7.17 1.72
CA ILE A 86 -7.83 6.70 2.23
C ILE A 86 -7.74 6.44 3.74
N GLY A 87 -6.72 5.72 4.19
CA GLY A 87 -6.49 5.43 5.60
C GLY A 87 -6.28 6.70 6.42
N GLY A 88 -5.43 7.61 5.94
CA GLY A 88 -5.17 8.89 6.61
C GLY A 88 -6.42 9.74 6.80
N LEU A 89 -7.31 9.77 5.80
CA LEU A 89 -8.61 10.45 5.93
C LEU A 89 -9.55 9.75 6.91
N LEU A 90 -9.65 8.41 6.84
CA LEU A 90 -10.53 7.64 7.74
C LEU A 90 -10.09 7.76 9.20
N PHE A 91 -8.80 7.56 9.49
CA PHE A 91 -8.25 7.69 10.84
C PHE A 91 -8.24 9.15 11.30
N GLY A 92 -7.92 10.08 10.42
CA GLY A 92 -7.99 11.50 10.70
C GLY A 92 -9.38 11.96 11.14
N TYR A 93 -10.43 11.49 10.44
CA TYR A 93 -11.82 11.76 10.81
C TYR A 93 -12.19 11.10 12.14
N ARG A 94 -11.83 9.82 12.33
CA ARG A 94 -12.16 9.07 13.55
C ARG A 94 -11.50 9.68 14.79
N ASP A 95 -10.24 10.06 14.67
CA ASP A 95 -9.43 10.54 15.79
C ASP A 95 -9.55 12.06 15.97
N ASN A 96 -10.44 12.73 15.21
CA ASN A 96 -10.65 14.18 15.22
C ASN A 96 -9.36 15.00 15.09
N VAL A 97 -8.45 14.53 14.24
CA VAL A 97 -7.18 15.22 13.99
C VAL A 97 -7.45 16.51 13.21
N GLU A 98 -6.76 17.60 13.56
CA GLU A 98 -6.92 18.86 12.85
C GLU A 98 -6.37 18.76 11.41
N LEU A 99 -7.05 19.41 10.45
CA LEU A 99 -6.63 19.42 9.05
C LEU A 99 -5.18 19.92 8.86
N LYS A 100 -4.71 20.83 9.74
CA LYS A 100 -3.34 21.35 9.71
C LYS A 100 -2.29 20.27 9.96
N ASP A 101 -2.62 19.25 10.74
CA ASP A 101 -1.69 18.16 11.08
C ASP A 101 -1.70 17.05 10.00
N MET A 102 -2.68 17.10 9.09
CA MET A 102 -2.81 16.19 7.94
C MET A 102 -2.08 16.65 6.68
N GLN A 103 -1.25 17.70 6.76
CA GLN A 103 -0.53 18.26 5.59
C GLN A 103 0.30 17.22 4.83
N HIS A 104 0.80 16.20 5.52
CA HIS A 104 1.53 15.10 4.91
C HIS A 104 0.72 14.34 3.85
N LEU A 105 -0.62 14.32 3.94
CA LEU A 105 -1.49 13.73 2.92
C LEU A 105 -1.41 14.48 1.59
N LEU A 106 -1.18 15.80 1.59
CA LEU A 106 -1.00 16.56 0.36
C LEU A 106 0.28 16.14 -0.37
N VAL A 107 1.36 15.90 0.37
CA VAL A 107 2.63 15.42 -0.19
C VAL A 107 2.44 14.04 -0.80
N VAL A 108 1.77 13.13 -0.08
CA VAL A 108 1.48 11.78 -0.59
C VAL A 108 0.58 11.84 -1.83
N ALA A 109 -0.43 12.71 -1.85
CA ALA A 109 -1.31 12.89 -3.01
C ALA A 109 -0.54 13.38 -4.23
N PHE A 110 0.35 14.36 -4.06
CA PHE A 110 1.23 14.85 -5.12
C PHE A 110 2.13 13.73 -5.66
N LEU A 111 2.79 12.97 -4.79
CA LEU A 111 3.67 11.86 -5.19
C LEU A 111 2.90 10.74 -5.90
N ALA A 112 1.72 10.37 -5.41
CA ALA A 112 0.86 9.37 -6.04
C ALA A 112 0.43 9.82 -7.45
N LEU A 113 0.13 11.11 -7.62
CA LEU A 113 -0.22 11.70 -8.90
C LEU A 113 0.97 11.71 -9.89
N MET A 114 2.19 12.02 -9.42
CA MET A 114 3.41 11.88 -10.23
C MET A 114 3.65 10.44 -10.68
N VAL A 115 3.52 9.49 -9.76
CA VAL A 115 3.62 8.05 -10.06
C VAL A 115 2.56 7.61 -11.08
N TRP A 116 1.33 8.09 -10.94
CA TRP A 116 0.25 7.80 -11.88
C TRP A 116 0.55 8.32 -13.28
N PHE A 117 1.09 9.53 -13.41
CA PHE A 117 1.52 10.06 -14.71
C PHE A 117 2.63 9.22 -15.35
N GLU A 118 3.63 8.81 -14.56
CA GLU A 118 4.71 7.94 -15.05
C GLU A 118 4.16 6.60 -15.57
N LEU A 119 3.25 5.96 -14.82
CA LEU A 119 2.58 4.72 -15.25
C LEU A 119 1.77 4.91 -16.54
N LYS A 120 1.06 6.04 -16.65
CA LYS A 120 0.24 6.37 -17.84
C LYS A 120 1.12 6.59 -19.06
N GLN A 121 2.25 7.27 -18.90
CA GLN A 121 3.23 7.50 -19.97
C GLN A 121 3.84 6.18 -20.44
N ARG A 122 4.31 5.33 -19.52
CA ARG A 122 4.88 4.01 -19.84
C ARG A 122 3.90 3.11 -20.59
N THR A 123 2.64 3.06 -20.15
CA THR A 123 1.60 2.27 -20.80
C THR A 123 1.37 2.73 -22.25
N LYS A 124 1.45 4.04 -22.50
CA LYS A 124 1.32 4.62 -23.84
C LYS A 124 2.54 4.30 -24.73
N ASP A 125 3.74 4.34 -24.16
CA ASP A 125 4.99 4.03 -24.88
C ASP A 125 5.06 2.54 -25.28
N ASP A 126 4.67 1.63 -24.38
CA ASP A 126 4.61 0.20 -24.67
C ASP A 126 3.59 -0.12 -25.77
N ALA A 127 2.40 0.50 -25.72
CA ALA A 127 1.38 0.36 -26.77
C ALA A 127 1.81 0.95 -28.12
N GLY A 128 2.58 2.04 -28.13
CA GLY A 128 3.13 2.66 -29.33
C GLY A 128 4.22 1.81 -30.00
N LYS A 129 4.99 1.06 -29.20
CA LYS A 129 6.07 0.18 -29.69
C LYS A 129 5.52 -1.04 -30.44
N PHE A 130 4.47 -1.68 -29.91
CA PHE A 130 3.76 -2.77 -30.60
C PHE A 130 3.22 -2.36 -31.97
N ARG A 131 2.79 -1.09 -32.12
CA ARG A 131 2.26 -0.59 -33.39
C ARG A 131 3.32 -0.35 -34.46
N ARG A 132 4.60 -0.22 -34.11
CA ARG A 132 5.69 0.02 -35.09
C ARG A 132 6.33 -1.26 -35.62
N ASP A 133 6.26 -2.35 -34.86
CA ASP A 133 6.88 -3.63 -35.25
C ASP A 133 6.00 -4.49 -36.18
N HIS A 134 4.79 -4.02 -36.51
CA HIS A 134 3.82 -4.70 -37.37
C HIS A 134 3.53 -3.98 -38.71
N PHE A 135 4.29 -2.93 -39.05
CA PHE A 135 4.23 -2.25 -40.35
C PHE A 135 5.60 -2.18 -41.01
#